data_AF-A0A660VL84-F1
#
_entry.id   AF-A0A660VL84-F1
#
_cell.length_a   1.000
_cell.length_b   1.000
_cell.length_c   1.000
_cell.angle_alpha   90.00
_cell.angle_beta   90.00
_cell.angle_gamma   90.00
#
_symmetry.space_group_name_H-M   'P 1'
#
loop_
_entity.id
_entity.type
_entity.pdbx_description
1 polymer ?
#
loop_
_entity_poly.entity_id
_entity_poly.type
_entity_poly.pdbx_seq_one_letter_code
_entity_poly.pdbx_strand_id
1 'polypeptide(L)'
;MLRTILLLTVVAALSHNSATAQILRETPAPALAARIASLGAEASGWRLNTLRAGGPLNSLRGEVVLSGDTPQERSLDFVARHGALFGVVPAVVLGEPRVLARFPSLHTGSASGGSSAPRALRMPQLIQGAELSGYGLTLEFDAAGDFVQAHGVVSEFASALPGPTVLAVQAIETALQHLAAQGHGIGDLRAGPSASLVARVAADGPHLLHSVQVVLRRAAQPYAVEIDAHDGSVFALRDLALHGTGTYHFEGNQVQFKTRNGKGTIYKSLKHAMQGKASNGRLAEVSRESVVTGLAEDGFLFGRWVALIDDKPVA
;
A
#
# COMPACT_ATOMS: atom_id res chain seq x y z
N MET A 1 -1.91 -17.55 31.38
CA MET A 1 -2.62 -16.51 30.61
C MET A 1 -2.96 -15.37 31.56
N LEU A 2 -2.11 -14.34 31.65
CA LEU A 2 -2.39 -13.15 32.45
C LEU A 2 -2.57 -11.98 31.49
N ARG A 3 -3.80 -11.47 31.39
CA ARG A 3 -4.11 -10.20 30.73
C ARG A 3 -3.65 -9.08 31.65
N THR A 4 -2.46 -8.54 31.42
CA THR A 4 -2.04 -7.30 32.08
C THR A 4 -2.59 -6.13 31.26
N ILE A 5 -3.76 -5.63 31.67
CA ILE A 5 -4.25 -4.30 31.31
C ILE A 5 -3.58 -3.33 32.28
N LEU A 6 -2.71 -2.45 31.80
CA LEU A 6 -2.12 -1.33 32.56
C LEU A 6 -2.17 -0.09 31.66
N LEU A 7 -3.24 0.71 31.71
CA LEU A 7 -3.52 1.88 32.55
C LEU A 7 -2.75 3.17 32.15
N LEU A 8 -3.54 4.22 31.88
CA LEU A 8 -3.18 5.59 31.50
C LEU A 8 -1.91 6.13 32.17
N THR A 9 -0.98 6.64 31.37
CA THR A 9 0.04 7.60 31.85
C THR A 9 -0.37 9.01 31.43
N VAL A 10 -0.77 9.84 32.39
CA VAL A 10 -0.93 11.30 32.19
C VAL A 10 0.46 11.92 32.36
N VAL A 11 1.03 12.48 31.29
CA VAL A 11 2.30 13.23 31.38
C VAL A 11 1.98 14.60 31.96
N ALA A 12 2.03 14.73 33.30
CA ALA A 12 1.95 16.01 33.99
C ALA A 12 3.38 16.53 34.24
N ALA A 13 3.90 17.34 33.31
CA ALA A 13 5.14 18.07 33.54
C ALA A 13 4.82 19.45 34.13
N LEU A 14 5.43 19.72 35.28
CA LEU A 14 5.34 20.88 36.15
C LEU A 14 5.45 22.24 35.42
N SER A 15 4.33 22.89 35.13
CA SER A 15 4.15 24.35 35.27
C SER A 15 2.65 24.67 35.22
N HIS A 16 2.18 25.53 36.13
CA HIS A 16 0.77 25.88 36.25
C HIS A 16 0.27 26.64 35.01
N ASN A 17 -0.51 25.97 34.16
CA ASN A 17 -1.81 26.41 33.63
C ASN A 17 -2.30 25.42 32.56
N SER A 18 -3.51 24.87 32.78
CA SER A 18 -4.32 24.10 31.82
C SER A 18 -3.73 22.79 31.29
N ALA A 19 -3.70 21.74 32.13
CA ALA A 19 -3.35 20.38 31.70
C ALA A 19 -4.52 19.69 30.99
N THR A 20 -4.57 19.77 29.66
CA THR A 20 -5.48 18.98 28.84
C THR A 20 -4.83 17.63 28.53
N ALA A 21 -5.52 16.54 28.85
CA ALA A 21 -4.95 15.19 28.85
C ALA A 21 -4.52 14.70 27.45
N GLN A 22 -3.28 14.22 27.34
CA GLN A 22 -2.82 13.36 26.25
C GLN A 22 -3.02 11.89 26.65
N ILE A 23 -3.56 11.07 25.75
CA ILE A 23 -3.69 9.63 25.99
C ILE A 23 -2.59 8.93 25.20
N LEU A 24 -1.58 8.45 25.93
CA LEU A 24 -0.53 7.55 25.43
C LEU A 24 -0.87 6.12 25.86
N ARG A 25 -0.85 5.18 24.92
CA ARG A 25 -1.06 3.74 25.22
C ARG A 25 0.16 3.06 25.82
N GLU A 26 1.36 3.57 25.55
CA GLU A 26 2.63 3.06 26.08
C GLU A 26 3.56 4.23 26.42
N THR A 27 4.58 4.00 27.25
CA THR A 27 5.57 5.02 27.60
C THR A 27 6.44 5.35 26.38
N PRO A 28 6.43 6.60 25.88
CA PRO A 28 7.28 7.01 24.77
C PRO A 28 8.75 7.07 25.21
N ALA A 29 9.67 6.97 24.25
CA ALA A 29 11.09 7.21 24.53
C ALA A 29 11.30 8.65 25.03
N PRO A 30 12.33 8.92 25.87
CA PRO A 30 12.61 10.26 26.39
C PRO A 30 12.70 11.33 25.31
N ALA A 31 13.32 11.02 24.16
CA ALA A 31 13.41 11.94 23.03
C ALA A 31 12.04 12.28 22.41
N LEU A 32 11.15 11.29 22.28
CA LEU A 32 9.79 11.50 21.78
C LEU A 32 8.95 12.28 22.82
N ALA A 33 9.07 11.95 24.10
CA ALA A 33 8.41 12.67 25.18
C ALA A 33 8.82 14.14 25.21
N ALA A 34 10.12 14.44 25.08
CA ALA A 34 10.63 15.81 25.02
C ALA A 34 10.11 16.58 23.79
N ARG A 35 10.03 15.92 22.63
CA ARG A 35 9.43 16.52 21.42
C ARG A 35 7.95 16.84 21.64
N ILE A 36 7.17 15.90 22.17
CA ILE A 36 5.75 16.14 22.46
C ILE A 36 5.59 17.28 23.47
N ALA A 37 6.41 17.32 24.52
CA ALA A 37 6.38 18.39 25.52
C ALA A 37 6.69 19.77 24.90
N SER A 38 7.61 19.81 23.92
CA SER A 38 7.98 21.07 23.23
C SER A 38 6.86 21.67 22.38
N LEU A 39 5.83 20.89 22.02
CA LEU A 39 4.66 21.38 21.29
C LEU A 39 3.68 22.15 22.21
N GLY A 40 3.80 21.99 23.52
CA GLY A 40 3.01 22.72 24.50
C GLY A 40 1.49 22.59 24.26
N ALA A 41 0.81 23.74 24.15
CA ALA A 41 -0.63 23.80 23.97
C ALA A 41 -1.11 23.23 22.63
N GLU A 42 -0.27 23.17 21.59
CA GLU A 42 -0.65 22.60 20.29
C GLU A 42 -1.02 21.12 20.43
N ALA A 43 -0.29 20.38 21.26
CA ALA A 43 -0.53 18.95 21.50
C ALA A 43 -1.63 18.67 22.53
N SER A 44 -2.36 19.70 22.97
CA SER A 44 -3.46 19.61 23.91
C SER A 44 -4.64 18.82 23.31
N GLY A 45 -5.03 17.71 23.95
CA GLY A 45 -6.15 16.88 23.50
C GLY A 45 -5.81 15.87 22.39
N TRP A 46 -4.55 15.77 21.99
CA TRP A 46 -4.12 14.72 21.07
C TRP A 46 -4.11 13.33 21.73
N ARG A 47 -4.49 12.34 20.93
CA ARG A 47 -4.37 10.91 21.24
C ARG A 47 -3.21 10.34 20.44
N LEU A 48 -2.21 9.83 21.14
CA LEU A 48 -0.93 9.44 20.57
C LEU A 48 -0.71 7.94 20.83
N ASN A 49 -0.35 7.17 19.81
CA ASN A 49 -0.01 5.76 19.98
C ASN A 49 1.36 5.45 19.38
N THR A 50 2.13 4.64 20.09
CA THR A 50 3.35 3.98 19.63
C THR A 50 3.05 2.51 19.31
N LEU A 51 3.81 1.88 18.42
CA LEU A 51 3.72 0.44 18.16
C LEU A 51 4.48 -0.42 19.17
N ARG A 52 5.48 0.18 19.82
CA ARG A 52 6.33 -0.46 20.83
C ARG A 52 6.81 0.59 21.82
N ALA A 53 7.04 0.16 23.06
CA ALA A 53 7.63 1.01 24.09
C ALA A 53 8.95 1.61 23.60
N GLY A 54 9.11 2.93 23.74
CA GLY A 54 10.31 3.63 23.28
C GLY A 54 10.41 3.84 21.75
N GLY A 55 9.41 3.45 20.96
CA GLY A 55 9.40 3.67 19.51
C GLY A 55 8.90 5.06 19.09
N PRO A 56 8.99 5.40 17.78
CA PRO A 56 8.31 6.56 17.21
C PRO A 56 6.78 6.40 17.32
N LEU A 57 6.06 7.50 17.10
CA LEU A 57 4.61 7.44 16.95
C LEU A 57 4.23 6.61 15.73
N ASN A 58 3.16 5.83 15.91
CA ASN A 58 2.48 5.12 14.85
C ASN A 58 1.13 5.77 14.50
N SER A 59 0.53 6.51 15.44
CA SER A 59 -0.67 7.30 15.12
C SER A 59 -0.81 8.53 15.99
N LEU A 60 -1.36 9.58 15.39
CA LEU A 60 -1.77 10.82 16.03
C LEU A 60 -3.22 11.10 15.61
N ARG A 61 -4.09 11.33 16.59
CA ARG A 61 -5.46 11.79 16.37
C ARG A 61 -5.77 12.99 17.25
N GLY A 62 -6.32 14.04 16.68
CA GLY A 62 -6.61 15.28 17.38
C GLY A 62 -6.76 16.41 16.37
N GLU A 63 -7.13 17.59 16.86
CA GLU A 63 -7.19 18.79 16.04
C GLU A 63 -5.76 19.26 15.74
N VAL A 64 -5.41 19.28 14.45
CA VAL A 64 -4.14 19.82 13.97
C VAL A 64 -4.47 20.82 12.88
N VAL A 65 -4.20 22.10 13.15
CA VAL A 65 -4.39 23.16 12.15
C VAL A 65 -3.23 23.07 11.17
N LEU A 66 -3.51 22.76 9.90
CA LEU A 66 -2.53 22.60 8.83
C LEU A 66 -2.63 23.75 7.82
N SER A 67 -1.48 24.19 7.30
CA SER A 67 -1.39 25.18 6.24
C SER A 67 -1.56 24.53 4.86
N GLY A 68 -2.18 25.24 3.93
CA GLY A 68 -2.40 24.77 2.55
C GLY A 68 -3.88 24.74 2.16
N ASP A 69 -4.14 24.98 0.88
CA ASP A 69 -5.48 25.04 0.29
C ASP A 69 -5.96 23.65 -0.12
N THR A 70 -5.03 22.72 -0.33
CA THR A 70 -5.33 21.33 -0.72
C THR A 70 -4.92 20.31 0.35
N PRO A 71 -5.57 19.13 0.42
CA PRO A 71 -5.13 18.04 1.29
C PRO A 71 -3.67 17.62 1.06
N GLN A 72 -3.16 17.75 -0.16
CA GLN A 72 -1.77 17.46 -0.52
C GLN A 72 -0.81 18.45 0.13
N GLU A 73 -1.07 19.76 -0.01
CA GLU A 73 -0.27 20.81 0.65
C GLU A 73 -0.31 20.66 2.17
N ARG A 74 -1.49 20.41 2.74
CA ARG A 74 -1.65 20.15 4.18
C ARG A 74 -0.87 18.91 4.62
N SER A 75 -0.77 17.88 3.78
CA SER A 75 0.03 16.69 4.08
C SER A 75 1.52 17.00 4.14
N LEU A 76 2.01 17.87 3.25
CA LEU A 76 3.39 18.34 3.26
C LEU A 76 3.69 19.21 4.47
N ASP A 77 2.79 20.13 4.84
CA ASP A 77 2.89 20.94 6.06
C ASP A 77 2.93 20.05 7.32
N PHE A 78 2.07 19.02 7.39
CA PHE A 78 2.10 18.05 8.49
C PHE A 78 3.46 17.35 8.58
N VAL A 79 4.03 16.87 7.48
CA VAL A 79 5.34 16.20 7.51
C VAL A 79 6.44 17.17 7.95
N ALA A 80 6.42 18.42 7.47
CA ALA A 80 7.40 19.43 7.82
C ALA A 80 7.41 19.76 9.32
N ARG A 81 6.23 19.85 9.95
CA ARG A 81 6.12 20.22 11.38
C ARG A 81 6.14 19.03 12.32
N HIS A 82 5.47 17.93 11.95
CA HIS A 82 5.15 16.82 12.84
C HIS A 82 5.78 15.49 12.41
N GLY A 83 6.41 15.40 11.24
CA GLY A 83 7.03 14.17 10.73
C GLY A 83 8.05 13.55 11.70
N ALA A 84 8.81 14.38 12.41
CA ALA A 84 9.80 13.91 13.39
C ALA A 84 9.17 13.10 14.54
N LEU A 85 7.89 13.29 14.85
CA LEU A 85 7.18 12.48 15.85
C LEU A 85 7.01 11.03 15.39
N PHE A 86 6.92 10.80 14.08
CA PHE A 86 6.82 9.50 13.44
C PHE A 86 8.18 8.89 13.10
N GLY A 87 9.29 9.57 13.42
CA GLY A 87 10.64 9.14 13.07
C GLY A 87 11.09 9.58 11.68
N VAL A 88 10.42 10.55 11.05
CA VAL A 88 10.93 11.17 9.83
C VAL A 88 12.15 12.03 10.20
N VAL A 89 13.31 11.59 9.75
CA VAL A 89 14.61 12.26 9.89
C VAL A 89 15.13 12.65 8.49
N PRO A 90 16.17 13.49 8.35
CA PRO A 90 16.65 13.92 7.03
C PRO A 90 17.02 12.80 6.04
N ALA A 91 17.39 11.61 6.53
CA ALA A 91 17.67 10.44 5.69
C ALA A 91 16.39 9.73 5.18
N VAL A 92 15.23 9.99 5.78
CA VAL A 92 13.95 9.39 5.38
C VAL A 92 13.34 10.20 4.24
N VAL A 93 13.21 9.56 3.09
CA VAL A 93 12.52 10.12 1.93
C VAL A 93 11.09 9.60 1.91
N LEU A 94 10.12 10.50 1.96
CA LEU A 94 8.73 10.20 1.69
C LEU A 94 8.39 10.62 0.26
N GLY A 95 7.66 9.78 -0.46
CA GLY A 95 7.14 10.10 -1.78
C GLY A 95 5.94 11.04 -1.71
N GLU A 96 5.56 11.54 -2.88
CA GLU A 96 4.42 12.45 -3.03
C GLU A 96 3.12 11.89 -2.40
N PRO A 97 2.27 12.75 -1.82
CA PRO A 97 0.97 12.34 -1.29
C PRO A 97 0.06 11.78 -2.40
N ARG A 98 -0.36 10.52 -2.26
CA ARG A 98 -1.25 9.83 -3.20
C ARG A 98 -2.58 9.48 -2.56
N VAL A 99 -3.68 9.69 -3.28
CA VAL A 99 -5.01 9.26 -2.81
C VAL A 99 -5.02 7.74 -2.71
N LEU A 100 -5.27 7.22 -1.51
CA LEU A 100 -5.62 5.81 -1.35
C LEU A 100 -7.01 5.62 -1.95
N ALA A 101 -7.10 4.88 -3.05
CA ALA A 101 -8.36 4.56 -3.68
C ALA A 101 -9.29 3.89 -2.66
N ARG A 102 -10.25 4.68 -2.14
CA ARG A 102 -11.31 4.35 -1.19
C ARG A 102 -11.08 3.03 -0.44
N PHE A 103 -10.32 3.09 0.65
CA PHE A 103 -10.63 2.15 1.74
C PHE A 103 -12.05 2.50 2.19
N PRO A 104 -13.02 1.57 2.14
CA PRO A 104 -14.23 1.77 2.93
C PRO A 104 -13.72 1.91 4.36
N SER A 105 -13.96 3.09 4.93
CA SER A 105 -13.53 3.44 6.27
C SER A 105 -13.78 2.25 7.20
N LEU A 106 -12.71 1.68 7.75
CA LEU A 106 -12.79 0.58 8.72
C LEU A 106 -13.58 0.98 10.00
N HIS A 107 -14.06 2.22 10.10
CA HIS A 107 -14.62 2.82 11.31
C HIS A 107 -15.93 3.59 11.15
N THR A 108 -16.67 3.47 10.04
CA THR A 108 -18.04 4.02 9.99
C THR A 108 -19.00 3.03 9.37
N GLY A 109 -19.63 2.22 10.21
CA GLY A 109 -20.87 1.54 9.87
C GLY A 109 -21.97 2.57 9.64
N SER A 110 -22.06 3.13 8.44
CA SER A 110 -23.28 3.74 7.90
C SER A 110 -23.06 4.04 6.42
N ALA A 111 -23.45 3.09 5.58
CA ALA A 111 -23.61 3.30 4.15
C ALA A 111 -25.02 3.87 3.93
N SER A 112 -25.20 5.17 4.18
CA SER A 112 -26.36 5.88 3.65
C SER A 112 -26.07 7.38 3.53
N GLY A 113 -26.07 7.88 2.29
CA GLY A 113 -26.29 9.30 2.00
C GLY A 113 -25.03 10.13 1.76
N GLY A 114 -24.74 10.42 0.48
CA GLY A 114 -24.41 11.76 -0.01
C GLY A 114 -23.20 12.53 0.53
N SER A 115 -22.35 11.97 1.40
CA SER A 115 -21.20 12.67 1.97
C SER A 115 -19.91 12.23 1.28
N SER A 116 -19.12 13.19 0.81
CA SER A 116 -17.76 12.99 0.33
C SER A 116 -16.95 12.28 1.42
N ALA A 117 -16.76 10.97 1.25
CA ALA A 117 -16.04 10.14 2.20
C ALA A 117 -14.68 10.77 2.55
N PRO A 118 -14.22 10.62 3.81
CA PRO A 118 -12.92 11.12 4.23
C PRO A 118 -11.84 10.69 3.25
N ARG A 119 -10.99 11.63 2.88
CA ARG A 119 -9.89 11.40 1.93
C ARG A 119 -8.69 10.94 2.72
N ALA A 120 -8.15 9.77 2.36
CA ALA A 120 -6.88 9.30 2.88
C ALA A 120 -5.78 9.53 1.83
N LEU A 121 -4.74 10.27 2.21
CA LEU A 121 -3.54 10.47 1.42
C LEU A 121 -2.40 9.65 2.03
N ARG A 122 -1.72 8.85 1.22
CA ARG A 122 -0.53 8.10 1.61
C ARG A 122 0.71 8.67 0.95
N MET A 123 1.73 8.90 1.77
CA MET A 123 3.10 9.22 1.39
C MET A 123 3.96 7.98 1.67
N PRO A 124 4.28 7.16 0.64
CA PRO A 124 5.12 5.98 0.83
C PRO A 124 6.53 6.36 1.26
N GLN A 125 7.19 5.56 2.10
CA GLN A 125 8.64 5.71 2.28
C GLN A 125 9.36 5.18 1.05
N LEU A 126 10.34 5.93 0.54
CA LEU A 126 11.14 5.57 -0.63
C LEU A 126 12.58 5.27 -0.22
N ILE A 127 13.12 4.17 -0.74
CA ILE A 127 14.52 3.77 -0.62
C ILE A 127 15.09 3.69 -2.04
N GLN A 128 16.04 4.57 -2.38
CA GLN A 128 16.61 4.62 -3.74
C GLN A 128 15.54 4.73 -4.85
N GLY A 129 14.45 5.47 -4.57
CA GLY A 129 13.31 5.62 -5.48
C GLY A 129 12.29 4.47 -5.46
N ALA A 130 12.59 3.35 -4.78
CA ALA A 130 11.67 2.22 -4.62
C ALA A 130 10.81 2.38 -3.36
N GLU A 131 9.51 2.07 -3.47
CA GLU A 131 8.62 2.08 -2.31
C GLU A 131 8.96 0.95 -1.34
N LEU A 132 9.10 1.30 -0.05
CA LEU A 132 9.23 0.33 1.03
C LEU A 132 7.86 -0.23 1.41
N SER A 133 7.64 -1.51 1.11
CA SER A 133 6.34 -2.16 1.27
C SER A 133 5.84 -2.09 2.72
N GLY A 134 4.66 -1.47 2.92
CA GLY A 134 4.02 -1.34 4.23
C GLY A 134 4.50 -0.15 5.06
N TYR A 135 5.47 0.64 4.57
CA TYR A 135 6.02 1.80 5.27
C TYR A 135 5.61 3.11 4.57
N GLY A 136 5.61 4.18 5.35
CA GLY A 136 5.14 5.50 4.95
C GLY A 136 4.14 6.07 5.96
N LEU A 137 3.60 7.24 5.62
CA LEU A 137 2.61 7.95 6.42
C LEU A 137 1.31 8.09 5.65
N THR A 138 0.20 7.83 6.33
CA THR A 138 -1.15 8.05 5.83
C THR A 138 -1.83 9.11 6.67
N LEU A 139 -2.36 10.14 6.01
CA LEU A 139 -3.13 11.21 6.62
C LEU A 139 -4.57 11.11 6.15
N GLU A 140 -5.50 11.24 7.08
CA GLU A 140 -6.92 11.26 6.81
C GLU A 140 -7.48 12.66 7.04
N PHE A 141 -8.29 13.08 6.09
CA PHE A 141 -9.00 14.36 6.09
C PHE A 141 -10.49 14.11 6.01
N ASP A 142 -11.29 14.96 6.65
CA ASP A 142 -12.73 14.89 6.56
C ASP A 142 -13.27 15.48 5.24
N ALA A 143 -14.59 15.65 5.15
CA ALA A 143 -15.25 16.22 3.98
C ALA A 143 -14.92 17.71 3.74
N ALA A 144 -14.59 18.46 4.80
CA ALA A 144 -14.18 19.86 4.72
C ALA A 144 -12.69 20.01 4.33
N GLY A 145 -11.94 18.91 4.36
CA GLY A 145 -10.50 18.89 4.11
C GLY A 145 -9.68 19.13 5.38
N ASP A 146 -10.31 19.04 6.55
CA ASP A 146 -9.66 19.23 7.84
C ASP A 146 -9.04 17.93 8.33
N PHE A 147 -7.91 18.05 9.04
CA PHE A 147 -7.15 16.91 9.52
C PHE A 147 -7.95 16.10 10.55
N VAL A 148 -7.99 14.78 10.36
CA VAL A 148 -8.64 13.85 11.30
C VAL A 148 -7.60 13.04 12.07
N GLN A 149 -6.67 12.41 11.36
CA GLN A 149 -5.63 11.58 11.94
C GLN A 149 -4.47 11.34 10.99
N ALA A 150 -3.30 11.05 11.55
CA ALA A 150 -2.14 10.52 10.86
C ALA A 150 -1.79 9.16 11.44
N HIS A 151 -1.41 8.21 10.60
CA HIS A 151 -0.90 6.92 11.04
C HIS A 151 0.10 6.35 10.03
N GLY A 152 0.97 5.48 10.50
CA GLY A 152 1.97 4.84 9.65
C GLY A 152 3.26 4.56 10.40
N VAL A 153 4.18 3.93 9.69
CA VAL A 153 5.48 3.53 10.20
C VAL A 153 6.53 3.94 9.19
N VAL A 154 7.59 4.58 9.67
CA VAL A 154 8.80 4.81 8.88
C VAL A 154 9.97 4.07 9.50
N SER A 155 10.92 3.65 8.66
CA SER A 155 12.12 2.92 9.08
C SER A 155 13.37 3.72 8.75
N GLU A 156 14.00 4.30 9.77
CA GLU A 156 15.30 4.96 9.63
C GLU A 156 16.37 3.97 9.14
N PHE A 157 16.35 2.72 9.63
CA PHE A 157 17.29 1.69 9.20
C PHE A 157 17.18 1.38 7.70
N ALA A 158 15.96 1.37 7.15
CA ALA A 158 15.78 1.16 5.72
C ALA A 158 16.35 2.32 4.89
N SER A 159 16.30 3.54 5.42
CA SER A 159 16.89 4.73 4.80
C SER A 159 18.42 4.72 4.75
N ALA A 160 19.07 3.87 5.55
CA ALA A 160 20.52 3.68 5.51
C ALA A 160 20.98 2.63 4.47
N LEU A 161 20.05 1.99 3.75
CA LEU A 161 20.41 1.01 2.73
C LEU A 161 21.21 1.67 1.60
N PRO A 162 22.37 1.08 1.21
CA PRO A 162 23.17 1.62 0.14
C PRO A 162 22.43 1.51 -1.21
N GLY A 163 22.97 2.19 -2.22
CA GLY A 163 22.51 2.00 -3.60
C GLY A 163 22.75 0.56 -4.08
N PRO A 164 22.00 0.10 -5.10
CA PRO A 164 22.18 -1.23 -5.66
C PRO A 164 23.56 -1.35 -6.32
N THR A 165 24.28 -2.44 -6.05
CA THR A 165 25.54 -2.80 -6.72
C THR A 165 25.33 -3.80 -7.84
N VAL A 166 24.24 -4.58 -7.77
CA VAL A 166 23.77 -5.46 -8.84
C VAL A 166 22.93 -4.64 -9.81
N LEU A 167 23.24 -4.74 -11.10
CA LEU A 167 22.47 -4.10 -12.16
C LEU A 167 21.22 -4.92 -12.49
N ALA A 168 20.17 -4.23 -12.99
CA ALA A 168 18.92 -4.88 -13.39
C ALA A 168 19.13 -6.03 -14.39
N VAL A 169 20.07 -5.89 -15.33
CA VAL A 169 20.41 -6.95 -16.30
C VAL A 169 21.03 -8.19 -15.63
N GLN A 170 21.88 -8.00 -14.62
CA GLN A 170 22.49 -9.09 -13.87
C GLN A 170 21.43 -9.81 -13.02
N ALA A 171 20.51 -9.06 -12.40
CA ALA A 171 19.39 -9.65 -11.68
C ALA A 171 18.49 -10.48 -12.60
N ILE A 172 18.23 -10.02 -13.83
CA ILE A 172 17.49 -10.79 -14.84
C ILE A 172 18.22 -12.10 -15.18
N GLU A 173 19.53 -12.05 -15.41
CA GLU A 173 20.33 -13.24 -15.69
C GLU A 173 20.25 -14.25 -14.53
N THR A 174 20.44 -13.80 -13.29
CA THR A 174 20.30 -14.65 -12.10
C THR A 174 18.90 -15.26 -11.98
N ALA A 175 17.86 -14.46 -12.20
CA ALA A 175 16.47 -14.94 -12.13
C ALA A 175 16.19 -16.03 -13.18
N LEU A 176 16.69 -15.85 -14.41
CA LEU A 176 16.54 -16.85 -15.47
C LEU A 176 17.32 -18.13 -15.16
N GLN A 177 18.52 -18.02 -14.61
CA GLN A 177 19.30 -19.20 -14.18
C GLN A 177 18.57 -19.96 -13.06
N HIS A 178 17.99 -19.23 -12.10
CA HIS A 178 17.20 -19.83 -11.01
C HIS A 178 15.98 -20.59 -11.54
N LEU A 179 15.23 -19.98 -12.48
CA LEU A 179 14.07 -20.61 -13.11
C LEU A 179 14.46 -21.82 -13.98
N ALA A 180 15.58 -21.74 -14.71
CA ALA A 180 16.09 -22.85 -15.50
C ALA A 180 16.44 -24.06 -14.63
N ALA A 181 17.04 -23.82 -13.46
CA ALA A 181 17.32 -24.88 -12.47
C ALA A 181 16.04 -25.54 -11.92
N GLN A 182 14.89 -24.86 -12.00
CA GLN A 182 13.56 -25.38 -11.66
C GLN A 182 12.83 -26.02 -12.85
N GLY A 183 13.48 -26.14 -14.02
CA GLY A 183 12.90 -26.72 -15.22
C GLY A 183 12.06 -25.75 -16.05
N HIS A 184 12.16 -24.45 -15.81
CA HIS A 184 11.53 -23.40 -16.61
C HIS A 184 12.57 -22.74 -17.53
N GLY A 185 12.60 -23.15 -18.80
CA GLY A 185 13.56 -22.59 -19.76
C GLY A 185 13.14 -21.22 -20.29
N ILE A 186 14.06 -20.51 -20.94
CA ILE A 186 13.75 -19.23 -21.61
C ILE A 186 12.63 -19.37 -22.64
N GLY A 187 12.55 -20.52 -23.34
CA GLY A 187 11.47 -20.82 -24.29
C GLY A 187 10.08 -20.91 -23.64
N ASP A 188 10.02 -21.11 -22.32
CA ASP A 188 8.76 -21.14 -21.56
C ASP A 188 8.25 -19.74 -21.20
N LEU A 189 9.00 -18.66 -21.51
CA LEU A 189 8.57 -17.29 -21.22
C LEU A 189 7.59 -16.77 -22.27
N ARG A 190 6.49 -16.17 -21.80
CA ARG A 190 5.47 -15.54 -22.65
C ARG A 190 5.89 -14.15 -23.13
N ALA A 191 6.64 -13.43 -22.29
CA ALA A 191 7.20 -12.11 -22.57
C ALA A 191 8.62 -12.05 -21.99
N GLY A 192 9.43 -11.10 -22.45
CA GLY A 192 10.74 -10.85 -21.88
C GLY A 192 10.64 -10.45 -20.40
N PRO A 193 11.59 -10.88 -19.55
CA PRO A 193 11.60 -10.48 -18.14
C PRO A 193 11.82 -8.97 -18.01
N SER A 194 11.22 -8.37 -16.99
CA SER A 194 11.49 -6.99 -16.59
C SER A 194 11.90 -6.95 -15.13
N ALA A 195 12.82 -6.06 -14.78
CA ALA A 195 13.27 -5.87 -13.41
C ALA A 195 12.93 -4.46 -12.94
N SER A 196 12.42 -4.35 -11.72
CA SER A 196 12.23 -3.10 -11.01
C SER A 196 12.82 -3.20 -9.60
N LEU A 197 13.33 -2.08 -9.09
CA LEU A 197 13.74 -2.01 -7.69
C LEU A 197 12.50 -2.00 -6.78
N VAL A 198 12.54 -2.81 -5.73
CA VAL A 198 11.56 -2.85 -4.66
C VAL A 198 12.28 -2.85 -3.31
N ALA A 199 11.68 -2.27 -2.28
CA ALA A 199 12.21 -2.32 -0.93
C ALA A 199 11.24 -3.06 -0.01
N ARG A 200 11.77 -3.91 0.88
CA ARG A 200 10.99 -4.73 1.81
C ARG A 200 11.62 -4.72 3.19
N VAL A 201 10.82 -5.04 4.21
CA VAL A 201 11.34 -5.41 5.53
C VAL A 201 11.00 -6.87 5.80
N ALA A 202 12.02 -7.67 6.06
CA ALA A 202 11.92 -9.06 6.47
C ALA A 202 12.37 -9.21 7.95
N ALA A 203 12.43 -10.45 8.44
CA ALA A 203 12.72 -10.73 9.84
C ALA A 203 14.15 -10.32 10.25
N ASP A 204 15.08 -10.35 9.31
CA ASP A 204 16.50 -10.02 9.45
C ASP A 204 16.82 -8.55 9.14
N GLY A 205 15.87 -7.80 8.56
CA GLY A 205 16.04 -6.37 8.32
C GLY A 205 15.38 -5.85 7.06
N PRO A 206 15.63 -4.58 6.72
CA PRO A 206 15.23 -4.00 5.44
C PRO A 206 16.16 -4.50 4.31
N HIS A 207 15.58 -4.72 3.13
CA HIS A 207 16.26 -5.21 1.93
C HIS A 207 15.88 -4.37 0.71
N LEU A 208 16.86 -4.07 -0.13
CA LEU A 208 16.66 -3.51 -1.47
C LEU A 208 16.83 -4.65 -2.48
N LEU A 209 15.83 -4.87 -3.33
CA LEU A 209 15.75 -6.04 -4.19
C LEU A 209 15.45 -5.61 -5.63
N HIS A 210 15.96 -6.37 -6.60
CA HIS A 210 15.41 -6.38 -7.96
C HIS A 210 14.29 -7.41 -8.02
N SER A 211 13.06 -6.95 -8.22
CA SER A 211 11.91 -7.80 -8.50
C SER A 211 11.85 -8.09 -10.00
N VAL A 212 12.35 -9.25 -10.41
CA VAL A 212 12.32 -9.69 -11.81
C VAL A 212 11.00 -10.38 -12.12
N GLN A 213 10.12 -9.70 -12.84
CA GLN A 213 8.83 -10.23 -13.26
C GLN A 213 8.98 -11.15 -14.47
N VAL A 214 8.37 -12.32 -14.39
CA VAL A 214 8.34 -13.32 -15.45
C VAL A 214 6.91 -13.85 -15.63
N VAL A 215 6.54 -14.18 -16.86
CA VAL A 215 5.26 -14.82 -17.17
C VAL A 215 5.51 -16.11 -17.94
N LEU A 216 5.15 -17.25 -17.37
CA LEU A 216 5.33 -18.55 -18.01
C LEU A 216 4.18 -18.87 -18.98
N ARG A 217 4.49 -19.41 -20.17
CA ARG A 217 3.53 -19.80 -21.23
C ARG A 217 2.56 -20.88 -20.77
N ARG A 218 3.05 -21.93 -20.10
CA ARG A 218 2.25 -23.10 -19.70
C ARG A 218 1.32 -22.82 -18.53
N ALA A 219 1.73 -21.95 -17.60
CA ALA A 219 0.97 -21.64 -16.40
C ALA A 219 0.10 -20.38 -16.55
N ALA A 220 0.41 -19.49 -17.50
CA ALA A 220 -0.15 -18.13 -17.61
C ALA A 220 -0.10 -17.35 -16.28
N GLN A 221 0.80 -17.74 -15.38
CA GLN A 221 0.93 -17.24 -14.03
C GLN A 221 2.14 -16.30 -13.97
N PRO A 222 1.95 -15.05 -13.53
CA PRO A 222 3.06 -14.13 -13.33
C PRO A 222 3.77 -14.49 -12.02
N TYR A 223 5.10 -14.49 -12.06
CA TYR A 223 5.96 -14.64 -10.90
C TYR A 223 6.90 -13.44 -10.80
N ALA A 224 7.41 -13.18 -9.61
CA ALA A 224 8.59 -12.36 -9.41
C ALA A 224 9.67 -13.21 -8.76
N VAL A 225 10.87 -13.20 -9.36
CA VAL A 225 12.08 -13.63 -8.66
C VAL A 225 12.70 -12.37 -8.07
N GLU A 226 12.75 -12.30 -6.74
CA GLU A 226 13.37 -11.21 -6.02
C GLU A 226 14.84 -11.54 -5.81
N ILE A 227 15.71 -10.70 -6.35
CA ILE A 227 17.16 -10.81 -6.28
C ILE A 227 17.67 -9.71 -5.36
N ASP A 228 18.54 -10.05 -4.41
CA ASP A 228 19.19 -9.06 -3.56
C ASP A 228 20.00 -8.07 -4.43
N ALA A 229 19.75 -6.77 -4.25
CA ALA A 229 20.34 -5.75 -5.10
C ALA A 229 21.82 -5.46 -4.77
N HIS A 230 22.38 -6.11 -3.75
CA HIS A 230 23.76 -5.94 -3.31
C HIS A 230 24.65 -7.13 -3.69
N ASP A 231 24.23 -8.36 -3.36
CA ASP A 231 25.03 -9.56 -3.59
C ASP A 231 24.55 -10.44 -4.76
N GLY A 232 23.35 -10.17 -5.28
CA GLY A 232 22.79 -10.88 -6.42
C GLY A 232 22.22 -12.25 -6.06
N SER A 233 22.11 -12.58 -4.77
CA SER A 233 21.49 -13.82 -4.31
C SER A 233 19.97 -13.81 -4.55
N VAL A 234 19.37 -14.99 -4.69
CA VAL A 234 17.93 -15.11 -4.80
C VAL A 234 17.32 -14.99 -3.42
N PHE A 235 16.60 -13.88 -3.19
CA PHE A 235 15.91 -13.60 -1.94
C PHE A 235 14.60 -14.38 -1.82
N ALA A 236 13.76 -14.35 -2.87
CA ALA A 236 12.48 -15.04 -2.87
C ALA A 236 11.96 -15.33 -4.29
N LEU A 237 11.15 -16.38 -4.43
CA LEU A 237 10.26 -16.57 -5.56
C LEU A 237 8.82 -16.27 -5.11
N ARG A 238 8.16 -15.33 -5.77
CA ARG A 238 6.80 -14.91 -5.45
C ARG A 238 5.84 -15.22 -6.58
N ASP A 239 4.70 -15.74 -6.20
CA ASP A 239 3.52 -15.77 -7.05
C ASP A 239 2.88 -14.37 -7.07
N LEU A 240 2.78 -13.76 -8.26
CA LEU A 240 2.11 -12.47 -8.45
C LEU A 240 0.64 -12.64 -8.85
N ALA A 241 0.11 -13.87 -8.86
CA ALA A 241 -1.30 -14.10 -9.10
C ALA A 241 -2.15 -13.42 -8.02
N LEU A 242 -2.75 -12.28 -8.38
CA LEU A 242 -3.74 -11.62 -7.55
C LEU A 242 -5.07 -12.38 -7.67
N HIS A 243 -5.38 -13.17 -6.65
CA HIS A 243 -6.69 -13.75 -6.46
C HIS A 243 -7.67 -12.69 -5.96
N GLY A 244 -8.72 -12.45 -6.74
CA GLY A 244 -9.75 -11.47 -6.42
C GLY A 244 -11.11 -12.12 -6.33
N THR A 245 -11.78 -11.94 -5.21
CA THR A 245 -13.24 -11.93 -5.17
C THR A 245 -13.70 -10.48 -5.20
N GLY A 246 -14.69 -10.16 -6.02
CA GLY A 246 -15.20 -8.80 -6.10
C GLY A 246 -16.66 -8.77 -6.52
N THR A 247 -17.26 -7.59 -6.39
CA THR A 247 -18.63 -7.32 -6.82
C THR A 247 -18.59 -6.19 -7.82
N TYR A 248 -19.04 -6.44 -9.04
CA TYR A 248 -19.27 -5.40 -10.04
C TYR A 248 -20.68 -4.83 -9.84
N HIS A 249 -20.77 -3.51 -9.68
CA HIS A 249 -22.04 -2.81 -9.50
C HIS A 249 -22.43 -2.11 -10.80
N PHE A 250 -23.63 -2.38 -11.31
CA PHE A 250 -24.16 -1.72 -12.51
C PHE A 250 -25.66 -1.48 -12.37
N GLU A 251 -26.08 -0.23 -12.47
CA GLU A 251 -27.50 0.18 -12.40
C GLU A 251 -28.26 -0.45 -11.21
N GLY A 252 -27.63 -0.44 -10.02
CA GLY A 252 -28.21 -1.01 -8.79
C GLY A 252 -28.08 -2.54 -8.67
N ASN A 253 -27.60 -3.23 -9.69
CA ASN A 253 -27.35 -4.67 -9.67
C ASN A 253 -25.92 -4.99 -9.22
N GLN A 254 -25.74 -6.17 -8.62
CA GLN A 254 -24.46 -6.68 -8.15
C GLN A 254 -24.12 -8.00 -8.84
N VAL A 255 -22.95 -8.06 -9.48
CA VAL A 255 -22.39 -9.29 -10.07
C VAL A 255 -21.16 -9.68 -9.28
N GLN A 256 -21.26 -10.76 -8.52
CA GLN A 256 -20.10 -11.32 -7.82
C GLN A 256 -19.23 -12.08 -8.82
N PHE A 257 -17.92 -11.86 -8.75
CA PHE A 257 -16.93 -12.61 -9.51
C PHE A 257 -15.86 -13.17 -8.58
N LYS A 258 -15.30 -14.32 -8.98
CA LYS A 258 -14.16 -14.97 -8.33
C LYS A 258 -13.13 -15.30 -9.39
N THR A 259 -11.99 -14.63 -9.38
CA THR A 259 -10.85 -15.02 -10.21
C THR A 259 -10.12 -16.19 -9.55
N ARG A 260 -9.71 -17.18 -10.36
CA ARG A 260 -8.79 -18.26 -9.95
C ARG A 260 -7.51 -18.15 -10.80
N ASN A 261 -6.45 -18.86 -10.44
CA ASN A 261 -5.20 -18.89 -11.22
C ASN A 261 -5.47 -19.08 -12.71
N GLY A 262 -5.05 -18.08 -13.51
CA GLY A 262 -5.18 -18.10 -14.97
C GLY A 262 -6.62 -18.20 -15.51
N LYS A 263 -7.64 -17.91 -14.69
CA LYS A 263 -9.06 -18.03 -15.06
C LYS A 263 -9.82 -16.73 -14.80
N GLY A 264 -10.29 -16.11 -15.86
CA GLY A 264 -11.34 -15.09 -15.84
C GLY A 264 -12.72 -15.74 -15.97
N THR A 265 -13.77 -15.00 -15.64
CA THR A 265 -15.16 -15.40 -15.94
C THR A 265 -15.69 -14.46 -16.99
N ILE A 266 -16.06 -15.00 -18.15
CA ILE A 266 -16.64 -14.24 -19.26
C ILE A 266 -18.14 -14.53 -19.30
N TYR A 267 -18.95 -13.48 -19.36
CA TYR A 267 -20.39 -13.59 -19.51
C TYR A 267 -20.80 -13.00 -20.86
N LYS A 268 -21.66 -13.73 -21.57
CA LYS A 268 -22.21 -13.30 -22.87
C LYS A 268 -23.05 -12.02 -22.80
N SER A 269 -23.58 -11.68 -21.62
CA SER A 269 -24.24 -10.40 -21.36
C SER A 269 -24.40 -10.17 -19.85
N LEU A 270 -24.77 -8.95 -19.44
CA LEU A 270 -25.10 -8.63 -18.05
C LEU A 270 -26.19 -9.54 -17.48
N LYS A 271 -27.23 -9.87 -18.27
CA LYS A 271 -28.28 -10.81 -17.87
C LYS A 271 -27.72 -12.21 -17.56
N HIS A 272 -26.72 -12.68 -18.31
CA HIS A 272 -26.05 -13.96 -18.04
C HIS A 272 -25.15 -13.87 -16.80
N ALA A 273 -24.48 -12.72 -16.61
CA ALA A 273 -23.69 -12.42 -15.43
C ALA A 273 -24.54 -12.46 -14.15
N MET A 274 -25.70 -11.81 -14.16
CA MET A 274 -26.65 -11.81 -13.05
C MET A 274 -27.25 -13.19 -12.76
N GLN A 275 -27.37 -14.05 -13.77
CA GLN A 275 -27.86 -15.43 -13.60
C GLN A 275 -26.77 -16.43 -13.22
N GLY A 276 -25.51 -15.99 -13.07
CA GLY A 276 -24.37 -16.88 -12.83
C GLY A 276 -24.09 -17.85 -13.98
N LYS A 277 -24.67 -17.63 -15.17
CA LYS A 277 -24.52 -18.49 -16.34
C LYS A 277 -23.27 -18.09 -17.11
N ALA A 278 -22.12 -18.45 -16.56
CA ALA A 278 -20.83 -18.24 -17.20
C ALA A 278 -20.74 -19.07 -18.49
N SER A 279 -20.28 -18.44 -19.57
CA SER A 279 -19.63 -19.16 -20.66
C SER A 279 -18.19 -19.42 -20.22
N ASN A 280 -17.76 -20.68 -20.18
CA ASN A 280 -16.37 -21.02 -19.83
C ASN A 280 -15.42 -20.59 -20.95
N GLY A 281 -15.10 -19.29 -21.03
CA GLY A 281 -14.04 -18.77 -21.89
C GLY A 281 -12.68 -18.79 -21.18
N ARG A 282 -11.62 -19.07 -21.91
CA ARG A 282 -10.23 -19.02 -21.40
C ARG A 282 -9.64 -17.64 -21.68
N LEU A 283 -8.79 -17.13 -20.78
CA LEU A 283 -8.03 -15.87 -20.97
C LEU A 283 -7.24 -15.83 -22.29
N ALA A 284 -6.92 -16.98 -22.87
CA ALA A 284 -6.25 -17.12 -24.16
C ALA A 284 -7.14 -16.76 -25.37
N GLU A 285 -8.46 -16.70 -25.19
CA GLU A 285 -9.45 -16.41 -26.24
C GLU A 285 -9.79 -14.91 -26.32
N VAL A 286 -9.27 -14.11 -25.39
CA VAL A 286 -9.47 -12.65 -25.37
C VAL A 286 -8.43 -12.01 -26.27
N SER A 287 -8.86 -11.46 -27.41
CA SER A 287 -7.99 -10.72 -28.32
C SER A 287 -7.55 -9.39 -27.68
N ARG A 288 -6.40 -8.87 -28.12
CA ARG A 288 -5.86 -7.56 -27.68
C ARG A 288 -6.84 -6.40 -27.93
N GLU A 289 -7.74 -6.58 -28.89
CA GLU A 289 -8.78 -5.63 -29.33
C GLU A 289 -10.05 -5.70 -28.46
N SER A 290 -10.25 -6.78 -27.69
CA SER A 290 -11.40 -6.97 -26.79
C SER A 290 -11.22 -6.24 -25.44
N VAL A 291 -10.10 -5.55 -25.26
CA VAL A 291 -9.71 -4.86 -24.04
C VAL A 291 -10.13 -3.40 -24.15
N VAL A 292 -11.05 -2.96 -23.29
CA VAL A 292 -11.34 -1.53 -23.17
C VAL A 292 -10.08 -0.83 -22.66
N THR A 293 -9.45 -0.04 -23.52
CA THR A 293 -8.35 0.87 -23.17
C THR A 293 -8.80 1.82 -22.06
N GLY A 294 -8.05 1.85 -20.95
CA GLY A 294 -8.33 2.70 -19.77
C GLY A 294 -8.54 1.95 -18.46
N LEU A 295 -8.60 0.61 -18.46
CA LEU A 295 -8.71 -0.21 -17.23
C LEU A 295 -7.44 -0.99 -16.87
N ALA A 296 -6.43 -1.01 -17.74
CA ALA A 296 -5.14 -1.67 -17.56
C ALA A 296 -4.04 -0.90 -18.33
N GLU A 297 -3.64 0.27 -17.81
CA GLU A 297 -2.65 1.17 -18.44
C GLU A 297 -1.24 0.58 -18.54
N ASP A 298 -0.97 -0.52 -17.84
CA ASP A 298 0.32 -1.23 -17.79
C ASP A 298 0.39 -2.44 -18.74
N GLY A 299 -0.67 -2.72 -19.51
CA GLY A 299 -0.68 -3.80 -20.50
C GLY A 299 -0.76 -5.22 -19.89
N PHE A 300 -1.03 -5.34 -18.59
CA PHE A 300 -1.20 -6.61 -17.89
C PHE A 300 -2.70 -6.94 -17.72
N LEU A 301 -3.21 -7.91 -18.50
CA LEU A 301 -4.52 -8.52 -18.22
C LEU A 301 -4.41 -9.62 -17.15
N PHE A 302 -3.91 -9.28 -15.95
CA PHE A 302 -3.82 -10.24 -14.86
C PHE A 302 -4.34 -9.65 -13.55
N GLY A 303 -5.57 -10.03 -13.19
CA GLY A 303 -6.22 -9.66 -11.94
C GLY A 303 -7.18 -8.47 -12.08
N ARG A 304 -8.44 -8.69 -11.68
CA ARG A 304 -9.60 -7.75 -11.75
C ARG A 304 -9.97 -7.27 -13.14
N TRP A 305 -10.55 -8.15 -13.95
CA TRP A 305 -11.39 -7.68 -15.05
C TRP A 305 -12.62 -8.58 -15.21
N VAL A 306 -13.75 -7.93 -15.49
CA VAL A 306 -14.98 -8.55 -15.99
C VAL A 306 -15.20 -7.89 -17.34
N ALA A 307 -15.12 -8.65 -18.43
CA ALA A 307 -15.57 -8.17 -19.73
C ALA A 307 -17.04 -8.54 -19.88
N LEU A 308 -17.90 -7.52 -19.99
CA LEU A 308 -19.26 -7.67 -20.45
C LEU A 308 -19.25 -7.36 -21.94
N ILE A 309 -19.30 -8.40 -22.76
CA ILE A 309 -19.54 -8.22 -24.20
C ILE A 309 -21.05 -8.09 -24.33
N ASP A 310 -21.54 -6.94 -24.79
CA ASP A 310 -22.92 -6.79 -25.22
C ASP A 310 -22.97 -7.06 -26.71
N ASP A 311 -23.53 -8.20 -27.12
CA ASP A 311 -23.69 -8.59 -28.53
C ASP A 311 -24.75 -7.74 -29.27
N LYS A 312 -25.23 -6.62 -28.68
CA LYS A 312 -26.13 -5.72 -29.40
C LYS A 312 -25.34 -4.87 -30.39
N PRO A 313 -25.66 -4.92 -31.70
CA PRO A 313 -25.14 -3.94 -32.63
C PRO A 313 -25.50 -2.54 -32.16
N VAL A 314 -24.52 -1.64 -32.16
CA VAL A 314 -24.79 -0.21 -32.06
C VAL A 314 -25.63 0.16 -33.28
N ALA A 315 -26.87 0.60 -33.03
CA ALA A 315 -27.72 1.20 -34.04
C ALA A 315 -27.31 2.65 -34.29
#